data_AF-A0A1S6GYL0-F1
#
_entry.id   AF-A0A1S6GYL0-F1
#
_cell.length_a   1.000
_cell.length_b   1.000
_cell.length_c   1.000
_cell.angle_alpha   90.00
_cell.angle_beta   90.00
_cell.angle_gamma   90.00
#
_symmetry.space_group_name_H-M   'P 1'
#
loop_
_entity.id
_entity.type
_entity.pdbx_description
1 polymer ?
#
loop_
_entity_poly.entity_id
_entity_poly.type
_entity_poly.pdbx_seq_one_letter_code
_entity_poly.pdbx_strand_id
1 'polypeptide(L)'
;MTNEQTRIVRADLHNHLRTSSYWRRGDFNRAVDVAQRRLGAGGITGLINFSDKRFETFAELPGYERTFVGESQNAIYVPQKDILIAKGQEIPTQQGHLLVLGLPKDVHLKDWGDLENTMKEARKNGGSNVADHLFSRSGIGPHIQEKLELFEQLDAIEVFNGEADLWFPGLMPRNANPKALRFYQGYNPSGVGALTTGDGHSFDEVGRCWTALDAQRNYERFDTKRFRQAVKSAPASPEYSMQSYHKLDGYPAFGPVSVRQRRNPLKLEALTHIALLGALVCGAKISQPVRSLVGIEKYYDIPRPVT
;
A
#
# COMPACT_ATOMS: atom_id res chain seq x y z
N MET A 1 -28.82 16.71 15.26
CA MET A 1 -27.61 16.14 14.65
C MET A 1 -26.44 16.55 15.53
N THR A 2 -25.87 15.64 16.29
CA THR A 2 -24.64 15.94 17.03
C THR A 2 -23.55 16.21 16.01
N ASN A 3 -22.89 17.36 16.08
CA ASN A 3 -21.71 17.69 15.29
C ASN A 3 -20.63 16.65 15.63
N GLU A 4 -20.59 15.54 14.88
CA GLU A 4 -19.60 14.51 15.12
C GLU A 4 -18.26 15.07 14.66
N GLN A 5 -17.41 15.32 15.65
CA GLN A 5 -16.11 15.95 15.45
C GLN A 5 -15.20 15.02 14.65
N THR A 6 -14.62 15.56 13.59
CA THR A 6 -13.52 14.93 12.86
C THR A 6 -12.18 15.49 13.35
N ARG A 7 -11.08 14.82 12.99
CA ARG A 7 -9.71 15.26 13.25
C ARG A 7 -8.80 14.80 12.11
N ILE A 8 -7.78 15.60 11.82
CA ILE A 8 -6.70 15.17 10.94
C ILE A 8 -5.83 14.16 11.67
N VAL A 9 -5.65 12.98 11.07
CA VAL A 9 -4.80 11.89 11.61
C VAL A 9 -3.80 11.43 10.57
N ARG A 10 -2.71 10.82 11.01
CA ARG A 10 -1.77 10.14 10.12
C ARG A 10 -2.25 8.71 9.89
N ALA A 11 -2.34 8.32 8.63
CA ALA A 11 -2.80 7.00 8.23
C ALA A 11 -1.80 6.32 7.30
N ASP A 12 -1.27 5.16 7.70
CA ASP A 12 -0.52 4.27 6.83
C ASP A 12 -1.36 3.04 6.50
N LEU A 13 -2.06 3.11 5.38
CA LEU A 13 -3.17 2.20 5.06
C LEU A 13 -2.74 0.91 4.35
N HIS A 14 -1.45 0.72 4.07
CA HIS A 14 -0.96 -0.47 3.38
C HIS A 14 0.21 -1.09 4.15
N ASN A 15 -0.08 -2.06 5.02
CA ASN A 15 0.94 -2.85 5.70
C ASN A 15 0.57 -4.32 5.77
N HIS A 16 1.58 -5.14 5.53
CA HIS A 16 1.55 -6.58 5.66
C HIS A 16 2.16 -7.05 6.99
N LEU A 17 3.01 -6.21 7.61
CA LEU A 17 3.80 -6.42 8.85
C LEU A 17 4.81 -7.56 8.79
N ARG A 18 4.54 -8.60 8.03
CA ARG A 18 5.38 -9.78 7.76
C ARG A 18 5.08 -10.28 6.34
N THR A 19 6.08 -10.86 5.69
CA THR A 19 5.91 -11.60 4.42
C THR A 19 5.14 -12.92 4.58
N SER A 20 4.88 -13.36 5.81
CA SER A 20 4.14 -14.58 6.11
C SER A 20 3.03 -14.30 7.13
N SER A 21 1.98 -15.11 7.08
CA SER A 21 0.90 -15.12 8.08
C SER A 21 1.31 -15.71 9.45
N TYR A 22 2.60 -15.99 9.67
CA TYR A 22 3.07 -16.55 10.94
C TYR A 22 3.29 -15.45 11.99
N TRP A 23 2.44 -15.45 13.01
CA TRP A 23 2.50 -14.51 14.11
C TRP A 23 3.20 -15.09 15.34
N ARG A 24 3.93 -14.24 16.05
CA ARG A 24 4.57 -14.56 17.33
C ARG A 24 3.84 -13.90 18.49
N ARG A 25 3.93 -14.50 19.67
CA ARG A 25 3.47 -13.87 20.91
C ARG A 25 4.12 -12.49 21.06
N GLY A 26 3.32 -11.46 21.26
CA GLY A 26 3.77 -10.07 21.40
C GLY A 26 3.79 -9.25 20.11
N ASP A 27 3.60 -9.88 18.93
CA ASP A 27 3.55 -9.15 17.65
C ASP A 27 2.40 -8.13 17.61
N PHE A 28 1.27 -8.43 18.26
CA PHE A 28 0.15 -7.48 18.40
C PHE A 28 0.59 -6.17 19.05
N ASN A 29 1.15 -6.26 20.27
CA ASN A 29 1.62 -5.09 21.00
C ASN A 29 2.71 -4.35 20.22
N ARG A 30 3.64 -5.10 19.61
CA ARG A 30 4.72 -4.50 18.80
C ARG A 30 4.15 -3.67 17.64
N ALA A 31 3.18 -4.19 16.89
CA ALA A 31 2.59 -3.45 15.78
C ALA A 31 1.89 -2.17 16.27
N VAL A 32 1.09 -2.27 17.33
CA VAL A 32 0.39 -1.13 17.93
C VAL A 32 1.38 -0.08 18.45
N ASP A 33 2.43 -0.50 19.15
CA ASP A 33 3.44 0.41 19.70
C ASP A 33 4.25 1.12 18.59
N VAL A 34 4.55 0.43 17.50
CA VAL A 34 5.20 1.07 16.34
C VAL A 34 4.26 2.07 15.67
N ALA A 35 3.01 1.68 15.42
CA ALA A 35 1.99 2.54 14.84
C ALA A 35 1.79 3.80 15.69
N GLN A 36 1.58 3.66 17.01
CA GLN A 36 1.43 4.78 17.94
C GLN A 36 2.63 5.72 17.92
N ARG A 37 3.85 5.18 17.92
CA ARG A 37 5.07 6.00 17.95
C ARG A 37 5.24 6.85 16.67
N ARG A 38 4.82 6.34 15.51
CA ARG A 38 5.08 6.99 14.21
C ARG A 38 3.89 7.79 13.68
N LEU A 39 2.69 7.26 13.85
CA LEU A 39 1.44 7.89 13.41
C LEU A 39 0.86 8.83 14.48
N GLY A 40 1.25 8.65 15.75
CA GLY A 40 0.75 9.46 16.86
C GLY A 40 -0.62 9.01 17.37
N ALA A 41 -1.13 9.71 18.38
CA ALA A 41 -2.47 9.46 18.92
C ALA A 41 -3.54 9.73 17.85
N GLY A 42 -4.44 8.78 17.67
CA GLY A 42 -5.44 8.77 16.63
C GLY A 42 -4.97 8.18 15.30
N GLY A 43 -3.73 7.70 15.22
CA GLY A 43 -3.19 7.09 14.02
C GLY A 43 -4.02 5.92 13.51
N ILE A 44 -4.03 5.75 12.19
CA ILE A 44 -4.68 4.63 11.51
C ILE A 44 -3.63 3.80 10.80
N THR A 45 -3.59 2.50 11.01
CA THR A 45 -2.77 1.59 10.20
C THR A 45 -3.64 0.56 9.51
N GLY A 46 -3.42 0.32 8.22
CA GLY A 46 -4.06 -0.77 7.50
C GLY A 46 -3.28 -2.07 7.72
N LEU A 47 -3.97 -3.14 8.11
CA LEU A 47 -3.41 -4.49 8.10
C LEU A 47 -4.06 -5.27 6.96
N ILE A 48 -3.25 -5.53 5.94
CA ILE A 48 -3.68 -5.93 4.61
C ILE A 48 -3.45 -7.43 4.41
N ASN A 49 -4.55 -8.15 4.19
CA ASN A 49 -4.50 -9.55 3.81
C ASN A 49 -4.03 -9.68 2.36
N PHE A 50 -3.36 -10.78 2.04
CA PHE A 50 -3.22 -11.25 0.66
C PHE A 50 -4.28 -12.35 0.44
N SER A 51 -3.90 -13.52 -0.05
CA SER A 51 -4.70 -14.75 -0.09
C SER A 51 -4.82 -15.44 1.29
N ASP A 52 -4.72 -14.69 2.39
CA ASP A 52 -4.65 -15.22 3.75
C ASP A 52 -5.55 -14.46 4.74
N LYS A 53 -5.59 -14.94 5.99
CA LYS A 53 -6.42 -14.39 7.09
C LYS A 53 -5.58 -13.67 8.13
N ARG A 54 -4.58 -12.91 7.69
CA ARG A 54 -3.57 -12.37 8.62
C ARG A 54 -4.16 -11.35 9.57
N PHE A 55 -5.12 -10.53 9.13
CA PHE A 55 -5.86 -9.60 9.99
C PHE A 55 -6.62 -10.33 11.09
N GLU A 56 -7.40 -11.36 10.73
CA GLU A 56 -8.20 -12.14 11.65
C GLU A 56 -7.31 -12.80 12.71
N THR A 57 -6.26 -13.47 12.24
CA THR A 57 -5.31 -14.16 13.11
C THR A 57 -4.56 -13.17 14.01
N PHE A 58 -4.20 -11.99 13.48
CA PHE A 58 -3.56 -10.92 14.24
C PHE A 58 -4.48 -10.37 15.34
N ALA A 59 -5.76 -10.18 15.04
CA ALA A 59 -6.74 -9.63 15.99
C ALA A 59 -6.98 -10.56 17.20
N GLU A 60 -6.72 -11.86 17.05
CA GLU A 60 -6.85 -12.87 18.10
C GLU A 60 -5.59 -13.02 18.98
N LEU A 61 -4.49 -12.36 18.63
CA LEU A 61 -3.25 -12.45 19.40
C LEU A 61 -3.39 -11.82 20.81
N PRO A 62 -2.74 -12.41 21.83
CA PRO A 62 -2.71 -11.82 23.16
C PRO A 62 -1.99 -10.48 23.16
N GLY A 63 -2.48 -9.52 23.94
CA GLY A 63 -1.96 -8.15 23.94
C GLY A 63 -2.92 -7.13 24.53
N TYR A 64 -2.71 -5.85 24.23
CA TYR A 64 -3.56 -4.72 24.65
C TYR A 64 -5.04 -4.97 24.38
N GLU A 65 -5.95 -4.53 25.26
CA GLU A 65 -7.39 -4.63 25.00
C GLU A 65 -7.78 -3.94 23.69
N ARG A 66 -8.77 -4.50 23.02
CA ARG A 66 -9.23 -4.01 21.73
C ARG A 66 -10.74 -4.22 21.58
N THR A 67 -11.34 -3.38 20.75
CA THR A 67 -12.75 -3.50 20.37
C THR A 67 -12.85 -3.62 18.86
N PHE A 68 -13.62 -4.58 18.37
CA PHE A 68 -13.99 -4.59 16.95
C PHE A 68 -14.98 -3.46 16.68
N VAL A 69 -14.70 -2.64 15.67
CA VAL A 69 -15.50 -1.46 15.32
C VAL A 69 -15.87 -1.47 13.84
N GLY A 70 -16.89 -0.72 13.46
CA GLY A 70 -17.55 -0.80 12.15
C GLY A 70 -18.73 -1.76 12.14
N GLU A 71 -19.69 -1.51 11.24
CA GLU A 71 -20.94 -2.27 11.12
C GLU A 71 -20.72 -3.79 11.01
N SER A 72 -19.59 -4.20 10.41
CA SER A 72 -19.21 -5.60 10.19
C SER A 72 -17.80 -5.91 10.69
N GLN A 73 -17.39 -5.30 11.81
CA GLN A 73 -16.08 -5.52 12.45
C GLN A 73 -14.90 -5.22 11.50
N ASN A 74 -15.04 -4.15 10.71
CA ASN A 74 -14.11 -3.77 9.63
C ASN A 74 -12.74 -3.28 10.14
N ALA A 75 -12.63 -3.02 11.44
CA ALA A 75 -11.41 -2.57 12.08
C ALA A 75 -11.36 -3.02 13.55
N ILE A 76 -10.18 -2.92 14.16
CA ILE A 76 -10.01 -3.00 15.61
C ILE A 76 -9.49 -1.67 16.16
N TYR A 77 -10.09 -1.20 17.23
CA TYR A 77 -9.64 -0.02 17.97
C TYR A 77 -8.92 -0.46 19.25
N VAL A 78 -7.75 0.13 19.52
CA VAL A 78 -6.95 -0.09 20.75
C VAL A 78 -6.97 1.19 21.59
N PRO A 79 -7.89 1.31 22.57
CA PRO A 79 -8.12 2.55 23.32
C PRO A 79 -6.89 3.06 24.06
N GLN A 80 -6.07 2.16 24.64
CA GLN A 80 -4.89 2.53 25.42
C GLN A 80 -3.81 3.26 24.62
N LYS A 81 -3.83 3.10 23.29
CA LYS A 81 -2.85 3.67 22.38
C LYS A 81 -3.46 4.68 21.41
N ASP A 82 -4.79 4.83 21.46
CA ASP A 82 -5.60 5.58 20.49
C ASP A 82 -5.22 5.24 19.05
N ILE A 83 -5.14 3.94 18.73
CA ILE A 83 -4.80 3.44 17.39
C ILE A 83 -5.96 2.64 16.82
N LEU A 84 -6.30 2.93 15.57
CA LEU A 84 -7.21 2.14 14.76
C LEU A 84 -6.41 1.27 13.78
N ILE A 85 -6.72 -0.02 13.72
CA ILE A 85 -6.18 -0.94 12.73
C ILE A 85 -7.32 -1.32 11.78
N ALA A 86 -7.29 -0.78 10.56
CA ALA A 86 -8.29 -1.04 9.55
C ALA A 86 -7.94 -2.32 8.78
N LYS A 87 -8.93 -3.19 8.57
CA LYS A 87 -8.76 -4.36 7.71
C LYS A 87 -8.69 -3.91 6.25
N GLY A 88 -7.86 -4.59 5.46
CA GLY A 88 -7.95 -4.54 4.01
C GLY A 88 -7.46 -5.82 3.36
N GLN A 89 -7.44 -5.84 2.03
CA GLN A 89 -6.90 -6.92 1.23
C GLN A 89 -6.22 -6.36 -0.02
N GLU A 90 -5.00 -6.81 -0.31
CA GLU A 90 -4.34 -6.62 -1.60
C GLU A 90 -4.68 -7.84 -2.45
N ILE A 91 -5.36 -7.59 -3.57
CA ILE A 91 -5.95 -8.64 -4.41
C ILE A 91 -5.21 -8.64 -5.74
N PRO A 92 -4.43 -9.68 -6.05
CA PRO A 92 -3.94 -9.89 -7.40
C PRO A 92 -5.13 -10.08 -8.35
N THR A 93 -5.27 -9.21 -9.35
CA THR A 93 -6.26 -9.37 -10.44
C THR A 93 -5.54 -9.76 -11.73
N GLN A 94 -6.30 -10.04 -12.78
CA GLN A 94 -5.72 -10.31 -14.11
C GLN A 94 -4.95 -9.11 -14.70
N GLN A 95 -5.27 -7.88 -14.26
CA GLN A 95 -4.70 -6.64 -14.79
C GLN A 95 -3.65 -6.00 -13.88
N GLY A 96 -3.40 -6.57 -12.70
CA GLY A 96 -2.54 -6.02 -11.66
C GLY A 96 -3.19 -6.11 -10.29
N HIS A 97 -2.58 -5.55 -9.26
CA HIS A 97 -3.12 -5.60 -7.91
C HIS A 97 -4.19 -4.52 -7.69
N LEU A 98 -5.09 -4.80 -6.74
CA LEU A 98 -6.08 -3.86 -6.24
C LEU A 98 -6.07 -3.93 -4.72
N LEU A 99 -5.85 -2.79 -4.07
CA LEU A 99 -6.00 -2.68 -2.63
C LEU A 99 -7.44 -2.34 -2.28
N VAL A 100 -8.04 -3.11 -1.38
CA VAL A 100 -9.40 -2.87 -0.88
C VAL A 100 -9.36 -2.64 0.62
N LEU A 101 -9.76 -1.45 1.06
CA LEU A 101 -9.75 -1.04 2.46
C LEU A 101 -11.15 -1.11 3.09
N GLY A 102 -11.20 -1.44 4.38
CA GLY A 102 -12.43 -1.43 5.18
C GLY A 102 -13.37 -2.61 4.92
N LEU A 103 -12.85 -3.73 4.40
CA LEU A 103 -13.66 -4.95 4.23
C LEU A 103 -14.16 -5.48 5.60
N PRO A 104 -15.33 -6.14 5.64
CA PRO A 104 -15.79 -6.85 6.83
C PRO A 104 -14.77 -7.88 7.31
N LYS A 105 -14.78 -8.17 8.63
CA LYS A 105 -14.04 -9.31 9.18
C LYS A 105 -14.48 -10.59 8.46
N ASP A 106 -13.54 -11.52 8.24
CA ASP A 106 -13.76 -12.83 7.61
C ASP A 106 -14.15 -12.81 6.12
N VAL A 107 -14.47 -11.64 5.54
CA VAL A 107 -14.69 -11.49 4.10
C VAL A 107 -13.36 -11.40 3.36
N HIS A 108 -13.18 -12.28 2.37
CA HIS A 108 -12.01 -12.33 1.49
C HIS A 108 -12.48 -12.41 0.05
N LEU A 109 -12.02 -11.49 -0.78
CA LEU A 109 -12.31 -11.49 -2.20
C LEU A 109 -11.37 -12.46 -2.92
N LYS A 110 -11.81 -12.97 -4.07
CA LYS A 110 -11.08 -13.98 -4.82
C LYS A 110 -9.97 -13.37 -5.67
N ASP A 111 -8.77 -13.94 -5.58
CA ASP A 111 -7.64 -13.58 -6.44
C ASP A 111 -7.83 -14.02 -7.90
N TRP A 112 -7.08 -13.37 -8.78
CA TRP A 112 -6.98 -13.60 -10.23
C TRP A 112 -8.32 -13.46 -10.97
N GLY A 113 -9.27 -12.76 -10.34
CA GLY A 113 -10.48 -12.26 -10.99
C GLY A 113 -10.19 -11.11 -11.95
N ASP A 114 -11.19 -10.77 -12.75
CA ASP A 114 -11.18 -9.55 -13.56
C ASP A 114 -11.32 -8.31 -12.66
N LEU A 115 -10.49 -7.28 -12.89
CA LEU A 115 -10.42 -6.07 -12.07
C LEU A 115 -11.78 -5.40 -11.87
N GLU A 116 -12.58 -5.22 -12.92
CA GLU A 116 -13.86 -4.50 -12.81
C GLU A 116 -14.86 -5.28 -11.95
N ASN A 117 -14.91 -6.60 -12.12
CA ASN A 117 -15.73 -7.46 -11.29
C ASN A 117 -15.27 -7.46 -9.83
N THR A 118 -13.96 -7.51 -9.59
CA THR A 118 -13.38 -7.41 -8.24
C THR A 118 -13.73 -6.07 -7.59
N MET A 119 -13.65 -4.95 -8.32
CA MET A 119 -14.03 -3.62 -7.83
C MET A 119 -15.53 -3.53 -7.48
N LYS A 120 -16.40 -4.16 -8.27
CA LYS A 120 -17.85 -4.25 -7.98
C LYS A 120 -18.11 -5.08 -6.72
N GLU A 121 -17.44 -6.22 -6.59
CA GLU A 121 -17.56 -7.10 -5.43
C GLU A 121 -17.06 -6.41 -4.14
N ALA A 122 -15.93 -5.72 -4.22
CA ALA A 122 -15.39 -4.91 -3.13
C ALA A 122 -16.40 -3.86 -2.66
N ARG A 123 -17.00 -3.09 -3.58
CA ARG A 123 -18.05 -2.11 -3.22
C ARG A 123 -19.28 -2.75 -2.61
N LYS A 124 -19.73 -3.90 -3.13
CA LYS A 124 -20.87 -4.64 -2.56
C LYS A 124 -20.62 -5.02 -1.09
N ASN A 125 -19.36 -5.27 -0.74
CA ASN A 125 -18.93 -5.55 0.63
C ASN A 125 -18.55 -4.28 1.43
N GLY A 126 -18.83 -3.08 0.92
CA GLY A 126 -18.52 -1.82 1.60
C GLY A 126 -17.04 -1.42 1.57
N GLY A 127 -16.22 -2.12 0.79
CA GLY A 127 -14.80 -1.81 0.61
C GLY A 127 -14.56 -0.54 -0.20
N SER A 128 -13.41 0.09 0.06
CA SER A 128 -12.87 1.21 -0.71
C SER A 128 -11.83 0.70 -1.70
N ASN A 129 -12.03 0.96 -2.98
CA ASN A 129 -11.13 0.51 -4.05
C ASN A 129 -9.96 1.48 -4.18
N VAL A 130 -8.75 0.99 -4.02
CA VAL A 130 -7.51 1.76 -4.14
C VAL A 130 -6.62 1.11 -5.18
N ALA A 131 -6.15 1.88 -6.15
CA ALA A 131 -5.10 1.39 -7.02
C ALA A 131 -3.77 1.47 -6.28
N ASP A 132 -3.28 0.32 -5.84
CA ASP A 132 -1.97 0.19 -5.20
C ASP A 132 -0.84 0.28 -6.23
N HIS A 133 0.30 0.79 -5.76
CA HIS A 133 1.57 0.91 -6.48
C HIS A 133 1.40 1.05 -8.00
N LEU A 134 0.60 2.05 -8.42
CA LEU A 134 -0.13 2.08 -9.70
C LEU A 134 0.72 1.75 -10.95
N PHE A 135 1.98 2.19 -10.98
CA PHE A 135 2.90 1.95 -12.10
C PHE A 135 4.11 1.08 -11.74
N SER A 136 3.98 0.25 -10.70
CA SER A 136 4.91 -0.84 -10.40
C SER A 136 4.75 -1.96 -11.43
N ARG A 137 5.53 -3.04 -11.28
CA ARG A 137 5.42 -4.23 -12.14
C ARG A 137 4.04 -4.89 -12.05
N SER A 138 3.40 -4.83 -10.89
CA SER A 138 2.10 -5.45 -10.63
C SER A 138 0.97 -4.42 -10.55
N GLY A 139 1.24 -3.14 -10.77
CA GLY A 139 0.23 -2.09 -10.69
C GLY A 139 -0.72 -2.09 -11.89
N ILE A 140 -1.96 -1.66 -11.68
CA ILE A 140 -3.03 -1.61 -12.70
C ILE A 140 -2.93 -0.39 -13.64
N GLY A 141 -1.92 0.46 -13.49
CA GLY A 141 -1.75 1.73 -14.19
C GLY A 141 -1.89 1.65 -15.70
N PRO A 142 -1.18 0.73 -16.41
CA PRO A 142 -1.35 0.59 -17.86
C PRO A 142 -2.80 0.32 -18.28
N HIS A 143 -3.50 -0.55 -17.55
CA HIS A 143 -4.90 -0.88 -17.85
C HIS A 143 -5.84 0.30 -17.60
N ILE A 144 -5.62 1.04 -16.51
CA ILE A 144 -6.36 2.27 -16.19
C ILE A 144 -6.13 3.35 -17.26
N GLN A 145 -4.91 3.47 -17.81
CA GLN A 145 -4.62 4.43 -18.89
C GLN A 145 -5.38 4.09 -20.19
N GLU A 146 -5.64 2.80 -20.44
CA GLU A 146 -6.44 2.35 -21.59
C GLU A 146 -7.95 2.50 -21.38
N LYS A 147 -8.41 2.49 -20.12
CA LYS A 147 -9.81 2.55 -19.71
C LYS A 147 -10.03 3.55 -18.59
N LEU A 148 -9.99 4.84 -18.93
CA LEU A 148 -10.06 5.92 -17.94
C LEU A 148 -11.37 5.93 -17.14
N GLU A 149 -12.45 5.36 -17.66
CA GLU A 149 -13.71 5.17 -16.92
C GLU A 149 -13.57 4.25 -15.69
N LEU A 150 -12.54 3.39 -15.64
CA LEU A 150 -12.20 2.62 -14.45
C LEU A 150 -11.52 3.48 -13.38
N PHE A 151 -10.92 4.61 -13.76
CA PHE A 151 -10.31 5.52 -12.78
C PHE A 151 -11.37 6.20 -11.91
N GLU A 152 -12.49 6.65 -12.50
CA GLU A 152 -13.63 7.25 -11.77
C GLU A 152 -14.29 6.28 -10.80
N GLN A 153 -14.01 4.99 -10.98
CA GLN A 153 -14.48 3.89 -10.16
C GLN A 153 -13.59 3.61 -8.94
N LEU A 154 -12.40 4.20 -8.88
CA LEU A 154 -11.53 4.12 -7.71
C LEU A 154 -11.96 5.13 -6.65
N ASP A 155 -11.70 4.79 -5.40
CA ASP A 155 -11.85 5.73 -4.28
C ASP A 155 -10.55 6.51 -4.06
N ALA A 156 -9.40 5.88 -4.29
CA ALA A 156 -8.12 6.55 -4.27
C ALA A 156 -7.07 5.81 -5.13
N ILE A 157 -5.90 6.41 -5.28
CA ILE A 157 -4.70 5.74 -5.77
C ILE A 157 -3.53 5.97 -4.82
N GLU A 158 -2.59 5.05 -4.81
CA GLU A 158 -1.28 5.28 -4.19
C GLU A 158 -0.42 6.12 -5.14
N VAL A 159 -0.31 7.43 -4.86
CA VAL A 159 0.63 8.32 -5.55
C VAL A 159 2.07 8.10 -5.06
N PHE A 160 2.22 7.46 -3.91
CA PHE A 160 3.48 6.96 -3.40
C PHE A 160 3.27 5.66 -2.62
N ASN A 161 4.07 4.65 -2.95
CA ASN A 161 4.17 3.37 -2.24
C ASN A 161 5.64 3.09 -1.93
N GLY A 162 5.96 2.71 -0.69
CA GLY A 162 7.33 2.49 -0.22
C GLY A 162 8.04 1.32 -0.92
N GLU A 163 7.35 0.23 -1.20
CA GLU A 163 7.90 -0.92 -1.95
C GLU A 163 8.15 -0.56 -3.41
N ALA A 164 7.26 0.23 -4.03
CA ALA A 164 7.40 0.69 -5.40
C ALA A 164 8.58 1.68 -5.62
N ASP A 165 9.21 2.16 -4.55
CA ASP A 165 10.43 2.96 -4.63
C ASP A 165 11.70 2.10 -4.80
N LEU A 166 11.60 0.79 -4.53
CA LEU A 166 12.69 -0.13 -4.81
C LEU A 166 12.91 -0.20 -6.33
N TRP A 167 14.18 -0.21 -6.74
CA TRP A 167 14.55 -0.35 -8.14
C TRP A 167 15.67 -1.39 -8.30
N PHE A 168 15.38 -2.41 -9.11
CA PHE A 168 16.36 -3.37 -9.61
C PHE A 168 16.35 -3.34 -11.14
N PRO A 169 17.49 -3.07 -11.81
CA PRO A 169 17.57 -3.06 -13.27
C PRO A 169 16.99 -4.33 -13.90
N GLY A 170 16.04 -4.17 -14.83
CA GLY A 170 15.43 -5.28 -15.55
C GLY A 170 14.35 -6.08 -14.79
N LEU A 171 14.10 -5.77 -13.51
CA LEU A 171 13.08 -6.46 -12.71
C LEU A 171 11.96 -5.52 -12.23
N MET A 172 12.29 -4.27 -11.88
CA MET A 172 11.31 -3.31 -11.36
C MET A 172 11.37 -1.99 -12.13
N PRO A 173 10.21 -1.40 -12.49
CA PRO A 173 10.16 -0.19 -13.27
C PRO A 173 10.74 0.99 -12.48
N ARG A 174 11.54 1.81 -13.14
CA ARG A 174 12.06 3.04 -12.54
C ARG A 174 10.95 4.09 -12.48
N ASN A 175 10.94 4.90 -11.42
CA ASN A 175 10.06 6.06 -11.29
C ASN A 175 8.54 5.72 -11.24
N ALA A 176 8.16 4.57 -10.68
CA ALA A 176 6.75 4.20 -10.51
C ALA A 176 5.97 5.28 -9.73
N ASN A 177 6.48 5.69 -8.56
CA ASN A 177 5.89 6.76 -7.73
C ASN A 177 5.79 8.11 -8.48
N PRO A 178 6.87 8.67 -9.08
CA PRO A 178 6.75 9.87 -9.91
C PRO A 178 5.74 9.74 -11.07
N LYS A 179 5.58 8.56 -11.67
CA LYS A 179 4.59 8.34 -12.73
C LYS A 179 3.16 8.35 -12.17
N ALA A 180 2.94 7.74 -11.00
CA ALA A 180 1.64 7.74 -10.31
C ALA A 180 1.19 9.16 -9.95
N LEU A 181 2.09 9.96 -9.35
CA LEU A 181 1.80 11.35 -9.04
C LEU A 181 1.49 12.19 -10.28
N ARG A 182 2.26 12.05 -11.37
CA ARG A 182 1.98 12.77 -12.62
C ARG A 182 0.65 12.38 -13.25
N PHE A 183 0.32 11.09 -13.21
CA PHE A 183 -0.97 10.59 -13.69
C PHE A 183 -2.13 11.19 -12.87
N TYR A 184 -2.02 11.18 -11.54
CA TYR A 184 -2.99 11.84 -10.65
C TYR A 184 -3.19 13.31 -10.99
N GLN A 185 -2.10 14.07 -11.09
CA GLN A 185 -2.14 15.51 -11.36
C GLN A 185 -2.66 15.83 -12.77
N GLY A 186 -2.38 14.97 -13.75
CA GLY A 186 -2.79 15.17 -15.13
C GLY A 186 -4.26 14.86 -15.39
N TYR A 187 -4.87 13.93 -14.63
CA TYR A 187 -6.27 13.54 -14.81
C TYR A 187 -7.21 14.20 -13.78
N ASN A 188 -6.71 14.44 -12.56
CA ASN A 188 -7.37 15.03 -11.38
C ASN A 188 -8.92 15.06 -11.42
N PRO A 189 -9.60 13.92 -11.45
CA PRO A 189 -11.05 13.90 -11.42
C PRO A 189 -11.52 14.18 -10.00
N SER A 190 -12.64 14.87 -9.91
CA SER A 190 -13.31 15.13 -8.64
C SER A 190 -13.63 13.80 -7.94
N GLY A 191 -13.07 13.59 -6.75
CA GLY A 191 -13.49 12.52 -5.85
C GLY A 191 -12.64 11.25 -5.85
N VAL A 192 -11.44 11.25 -6.45
CA VAL A 192 -10.43 10.20 -6.23
C VAL A 192 -9.30 10.75 -5.35
N GLY A 193 -9.05 10.08 -4.22
CA GLY A 193 -8.01 10.47 -3.27
C GLY A 193 -6.60 10.11 -3.74
N ALA A 194 -5.61 10.75 -3.14
CA ALA A 194 -4.20 10.43 -3.33
C ALA A 194 -3.57 9.97 -2.01
N LEU A 195 -3.09 8.72 -2.00
CA LEU A 195 -2.51 8.08 -0.83
C LEU A 195 -0.99 7.96 -0.96
N THR A 196 -0.33 8.13 0.18
CA THR A 196 1.07 7.78 0.46
C THR A 196 1.06 6.66 1.49
N THR A 197 1.58 5.49 1.13
CA THR A 197 1.53 4.27 1.95
C THR A 197 2.88 3.55 2.00
N GLY A 198 3.06 2.69 3.00
CA GLY A 198 4.31 1.96 3.22
C GLY A 198 4.48 0.73 2.33
N ASP A 199 3.41 -0.06 2.17
CA ASP A 199 3.49 -1.46 1.73
C ASP A 199 4.43 -2.31 2.61
N GLY A 200 4.34 -2.05 3.92
CA GLY A 200 5.33 -2.51 4.87
C GLY A 200 5.26 -4.01 5.11
N HIS A 201 6.34 -4.73 4.83
CA HIS A 201 6.49 -6.17 5.04
C HIS A 201 7.23 -6.51 6.35
N SER A 202 7.50 -5.49 7.16
CA SER A 202 8.07 -5.57 8.49
C SER A 202 7.41 -4.54 9.44
N PHE A 203 7.43 -4.81 10.74
CA PHE A 203 7.02 -3.82 11.73
C PHE A 203 7.81 -2.51 11.61
N ASP A 204 9.06 -2.58 11.15
CA ASP A 204 9.94 -1.42 11.09
C ASP A 204 9.60 -0.49 9.93
N GLU A 205 8.66 -0.86 9.05
CA GLU A 205 8.16 -0.03 7.93
C GLU A 205 6.87 0.72 8.26
N VAL A 206 6.06 0.22 9.20
CA VAL A 206 4.77 0.82 9.59
C VAL A 206 4.92 2.30 9.91
N GLY A 207 4.20 3.17 9.22
CA GLY A 207 4.19 4.62 9.44
C GLY A 207 5.44 5.35 8.97
N ARG A 208 6.33 4.73 8.19
CA ARG A 208 7.40 5.46 7.45
C ARG A 208 6.82 6.33 6.35
N CYS A 209 5.72 5.88 5.77
CA CYS A 209 4.93 6.57 4.77
C CYS A 209 3.50 6.68 5.31
N TRP A 210 2.87 7.84 5.18
CA TRP A 210 1.50 8.02 5.66
C TRP A 210 0.79 9.16 4.93
N THR A 211 -0.53 9.13 4.99
CA THR A 211 -1.44 10.13 4.44
C THR A 211 -2.18 10.83 5.57
N ALA A 212 -2.38 12.15 5.46
CA ALA A 212 -3.27 12.87 6.36
C ALA A 212 -4.73 12.60 5.99
N LEU A 213 -5.52 12.04 6.90
CA LEU A 213 -6.95 11.80 6.69
C LEU A 213 -7.79 12.63 7.66
N ASP A 214 -8.92 13.14 7.19
CA ASP A 214 -9.96 13.70 8.04
C ASP A 214 -10.84 12.56 8.60
N ALA A 215 -10.43 12.03 9.74
CA ALA A 215 -11.02 10.84 10.34
C ALA A 215 -11.97 11.18 11.50
N GLN A 216 -12.85 10.24 11.84
CA GLN A 216 -13.70 10.35 13.02
C GLN A 216 -12.84 10.45 14.29
N ARG A 217 -13.20 11.37 15.19
CA ARG A 217 -12.50 11.51 16.47
C ARG A 217 -12.77 10.34 17.42
N ASN A 218 -13.99 9.81 17.41
CA ASN A 218 -14.36 8.65 18.22
C ASN A 218 -14.40 7.38 17.37
N TYR A 219 -13.36 6.55 17.51
CA TYR A 219 -13.26 5.28 16.79
C TYR A 219 -14.20 4.18 17.28
N GLU A 220 -14.79 4.29 18.47
CA GLU A 220 -15.86 3.37 18.89
C GLU A 220 -17.10 3.48 17.99
N ARG A 221 -17.24 4.62 17.28
CA ARG A 221 -18.29 4.86 16.28
C ARG A 221 -17.75 4.78 14.85
N PHE A 222 -16.70 3.99 14.62
CA PHE A 222 -16.12 3.82 13.30
C PHE A 222 -17.19 3.48 12.26
N ASP A 223 -17.23 4.27 11.19
CA ASP A 223 -18.17 4.16 10.08
C ASP A 223 -17.37 4.00 8.78
N THR A 224 -17.59 2.88 8.08
CA THR A 224 -16.88 2.55 6.84
C THR A 224 -17.18 3.52 5.70
N LYS A 225 -18.38 4.10 5.64
CA LYS A 225 -18.74 5.12 4.64
C LYS A 225 -17.96 6.41 4.86
N ARG A 226 -17.79 6.81 6.13
CA ARG A 226 -16.95 7.97 6.47
C ARG A 226 -15.48 7.71 6.25
N PHE A 227 -15.00 6.53 6.61
CA PHE A 227 -13.63 6.13 6.33
C PHE A 227 -13.34 6.15 4.82
N ARG A 228 -14.24 5.59 4.01
CA ARG A 228 -14.18 5.68 2.54
C ARG A 228 -14.18 7.14 2.07
N GLN A 229 -15.05 7.99 2.60
CA GLN A 229 -15.07 9.41 2.24
C GLN A 229 -13.75 10.10 2.57
N ALA A 230 -13.14 9.80 3.73
CA ALA A 230 -11.83 10.33 4.11
C ALA A 230 -10.72 9.89 3.14
N VAL A 231 -10.76 8.62 2.71
CA VAL A 231 -9.86 8.07 1.68
C VAL A 231 -10.05 8.81 0.35
N LYS A 232 -11.30 9.02 -0.09
CA LYS A 232 -11.63 9.75 -1.33
C LYS A 232 -11.22 11.22 -1.33
N SER A 233 -11.21 11.84 -0.16
CA SER A 233 -10.80 13.24 0.01
C SER A 233 -9.32 13.40 0.37
N ALA A 234 -8.56 12.31 0.40
CA ALA A 234 -7.16 12.36 0.79
C ALA A 234 -6.37 13.26 -0.17
N PRO A 235 -5.68 14.30 0.34
CA PRO A 235 -4.96 15.24 -0.50
C PRO A 235 -3.69 14.61 -1.06
N ALA A 236 -3.34 14.97 -2.29
CA ALA A 236 -2.00 14.70 -2.80
C ALA A 236 -0.99 15.54 -2.02
N SER A 237 -0.32 14.94 -1.04
CA SER A 237 0.73 15.61 -0.28
C SER A 237 2.11 15.08 -0.68
N PRO A 238 2.86 15.80 -1.53
CA PRO A 238 4.23 15.44 -1.88
C PRO A 238 5.22 15.64 -0.72
N GLU A 239 4.83 16.31 0.37
CA GLU A 239 5.72 16.59 1.51
C GLU A 239 5.95 15.35 2.39
N TYR A 240 5.04 14.37 2.38
CA TYR A 240 5.08 13.20 3.27
C TYR A 240 5.67 11.93 2.63
N SER A 241 6.03 11.97 1.35
CA SER A 241 6.56 10.82 0.62
C SER A 241 8.09 10.68 0.67
N MET A 242 8.85 11.78 0.78
CA MET A 242 10.33 11.73 0.73
C MET A 242 11.05 12.14 2.01
N GLN A 243 10.47 13.01 2.86
CA GLN A 243 11.19 13.50 4.04
C GLN A 243 11.38 12.44 5.13
N SER A 244 10.45 11.50 5.29
CA SER A 244 10.51 10.44 6.30
C SER A 244 11.39 9.24 5.88
N TYR A 245 11.47 8.93 4.59
CA TYR A 245 12.27 7.79 4.11
C TYR A 245 13.78 8.03 4.24
N HIS A 246 14.23 9.29 4.09
CA HIS A 246 15.66 9.63 4.10
C HIS A 246 16.18 10.29 5.38
N LYS A 247 15.33 10.79 6.30
CA LYS A 247 15.80 11.46 7.53
C LYS A 247 15.73 10.61 8.80
N LEU A 248 14.95 9.52 8.82
CA LEU A 248 14.65 8.82 10.08
C LEU A 248 15.67 7.77 10.49
N ASP A 249 16.53 7.32 9.59
CA ASP A 249 17.67 6.49 9.96
C ASP A 249 18.92 7.15 9.37
N GLY A 250 19.98 7.28 10.17
CA GLY A 250 21.31 7.76 9.74
C GLY A 250 22.01 6.87 8.71
N TYR A 251 21.26 6.20 7.85
CA TYR A 251 21.74 5.58 6.63
C TYR A 251 21.94 6.68 5.57
N PRO A 252 23.12 6.76 4.93
CA PRO A 252 23.32 7.73 3.88
C PRO A 252 22.28 7.47 2.79
N ALA A 253 21.61 8.54 2.37
CA ALA A 253 20.88 8.55 1.10
C ALA A 253 21.80 7.89 0.07
N PHE A 254 21.33 6.84 -0.61
CA PHE A 254 22.00 6.35 -1.80
C PHE A 254 21.86 7.44 -2.86
N GLY A 255 22.70 8.47 -2.75
CA GLY A 255 22.95 9.39 -3.83
C GLY A 255 23.45 8.62 -5.04
N PRO A 256 23.39 9.21 -6.24
CA PRO A 256 23.86 8.55 -7.45
C PRO A 256 25.29 8.06 -7.21
N VAL A 257 25.45 6.74 -7.15
CA VAL A 257 26.75 6.11 -7.05
C VAL A 257 27.47 6.46 -8.35
N SER A 258 28.38 7.42 -8.26
CA SER A 258 29.34 7.64 -9.34
C SER A 258 30.08 6.32 -9.53
N VAL A 259 29.99 5.78 -10.74
CA VAL A 259 30.64 4.53 -11.12
C VAL A 259 32.14 4.75 -11.07
N ARG A 260 32.74 4.53 -9.90
CA ARG A 260 34.16 4.21 -9.75
C ARG A 260 34.31 3.00 -8.85
N GLN A 261 34.39 1.86 -9.52
CA GLN A 261 35.04 0.59 -9.16
C GLN A 261 35.61 0.49 -7.73
N ARG A 262 35.08 -0.44 -6.93
CA ARG A 262 35.84 -1.58 -6.38
C ARG A 262 34.93 -2.79 -6.25
N ARG A 263 35.30 -3.89 -6.94
CA ARG A 263 34.63 -5.19 -6.87
C ARG A 263 34.90 -5.82 -5.50
N ASN A 264 33.86 -6.23 -4.79
CA ASN A 264 33.98 -7.13 -3.65
C ASN A 264 33.06 -8.35 -3.89
N PRO A 265 33.61 -9.53 -4.25
CA PRO A 265 32.82 -10.66 -4.77
C PRO A 265 31.89 -11.32 -3.74
N LEU A 266 32.09 -11.09 -2.44
CA LEU A 266 31.33 -11.76 -1.38
C LEU A 266 29.91 -11.21 -1.14
N LYS A 267 29.56 -10.03 -1.67
CA LYS A 267 28.19 -9.48 -1.53
C LYS A 267 27.24 -9.89 -2.65
N LEU A 268 27.76 -10.43 -3.76
CA LEU A 268 26.94 -10.82 -4.90
C LEU A 268 26.19 -12.13 -4.62
N GLU A 269 26.81 -13.08 -3.93
CA GLU A 269 26.24 -14.42 -3.68
C GLU A 269 25.01 -14.42 -2.77
N ALA A 270 24.95 -13.51 -1.80
CA ALA A 270 23.80 -13.37 -0.89
C ALA A 270 22.55 -12.79 -1.59
N LEU A 271 22.74 -11.92 -2.59
CA LEU A 271 21.66 -11.32 -3.37
C LEU A 271 21.10 -12.28 -4.42
N THR A 272 21.93 -13.17 -4.98
CA THR A 272 21.47 -14.21 -5.92
C THR A 272 20.54 -15.22 -5.24
N HIS A 273 20.73 -15.51 -3.95
CA HIS A 273 19.86 -16.45 -3.22
C HIS A 273 18.44 -15.90 -3.00
N ILE A 274 18.29 -14.60 -2.77
CA ILE A 274 16.97 -13.96 -2.58
C ILE A 274 16.19 -13.94 -3.91
N ALA A 275 16.85 -13.67 -5.04
CA ALA A 275 16.22 -13.68 -6.36
C ALA A 275 15.83 -15.09 -6.83
N LEU A 276 16.61 -16.13 -6.48
CA LEU A 276 16.29 -17.53 -6.81
C LEU A 276 15.12 -18.09 -5.97
N LEU A 277 14.99 -17.67 -4.72
CA LEU A 277 13.84 -18.04 -3.87
C LEU A 277 12.52 -17.45 -4.40
N GLY A 278 12.54 -16.24 -4.97
CA GLY A 278 11.35 -15.65 -5.62
C GLY A 278 10.92 -16.37 -6.91
N ALA A 279 11.86 -16.91 -7.69
CA ALA A 279 11.55 -17.63 -8.92
C ALA A 279 10.96 -19.04 -8.67
N LEU A 280 11.32 -19.68 -7.55
CA LEU A 280 10.83 -21.01 -7.17
C LEU A 280 9.39 -21.01 -6.65
N VAL A 281 8.91 -19.89 -6.09
CA VAL A 281 7.52 -19.75 -5.64
C VAL A 281 6.54 -19.56 -6.81
N CYS A 282 7.03 -19.10 -7.98
CA CYS A 282 6.19 -18.82 -9.15
C CYS A 282 6.23 -19.91 -10.25
N GLY A 283 6.84 -21.07 -10.01
CA GLY A 283 6.78 -22.22 -10.95
C GLY A 283 7.38 -21.98 -12.35
N ALA A 284 8.25 -20.98 -12.53
CA ALA A 284 8.84 -20.68 -13.82
C ALA A 284 10.02 -21.62 -14.15
N LYS A 285 9.90 -22.43 -15.21
CA LYS A 285 11.04 -23.15 -15.80
C LYS A 285 11.97 -22.15 -16.49
N ILE A 286 13.14 -21.90 -15.91
CA ILE A 286 14.20 -21.12 -16.57
C ILE A 286 14.99 -22.07 -17.47
N SER A 287 14.74 -22.01 -18.77
CA SER A 287 15.62 -22.60 -19.77
C SER A 287 16.20 -21.50 -20.65
N GLN A 288 17.54 -21.36 -20.60
CA GLN A 288 18.47 -20.67 -21.49
C GLN A 288 19.21 -19.43 -20.92
N PRO A 289 20.51 -19.28 -21.26
CA PRO A 289 21.38 -18.23 -20.70
C PRO A 289 21.17 -16.87 -21.38
N VAL A 290 21.23 -15.81 -20.56
CA VAL A 290 21.04 -14.41 -20.95
C VAL A 290 22.19 -13.93 -21.84
N ARG A 291 21.89 -13.57 -23.10
CA ARG A 291 22.75 -12.71 -23.94
C ARG A 291 22.34 -11.25 -23.79
N SER A 292 23.34 -10.38 -23.79
CA SER A 292 23.26 -8.93 -23.66
C SER A 292 22.27 -8.29 -24.64
N LEU A 293 21.33 -7.49 -24.12
CA LEU A 293 20.53 -6.57 -24.91
C LEU A 293 20.74 -5.14 -24.39
N VAL A 294 21.53 -4.38 -25.14
CA VAL A 294 21.50 -2.92 -25.12
C VAL A 294 20.32 -2.53 -26.01
N GLY A 295 19.24 -2.03 -25.41
CA GLY A 295 18.06 -1.53 -26.11
C GLY A 295 17.74 -0.12 -25.62
N ILE A 296 17.74 0.83 -26.54
CA ILE A 296 17.38 2.23 -26.33
C ILE A 296 15.86 2.29 -26.13
N GLU A 297 15.40 2.73 -24.96
CA GLU A 297 13.97 3.00 -24.72
C GLU A 297 13.52 4.24 -25.51
N LYS A 298 12.51 4.05 -26.36
CA LYS A 298 11.74 5.14 -26.96
C LYS A 298 10.74 5.67 -25.92
N TYR A 299 10.79 6.97 -25.65
CA TYR A 299 9.78 7.68 -24.88
C TYR A 299 8.45 7.67 -25.64
N TYR A 300 7.38 7.25 -24.97
CA TYR A 300 6.01 7.44 -25.44
C TYR A 300 5.52 8.82 -24.96
N ASP A 301 5.19 9.69 -25.90
CA ASP A 301 4.52 10.97 -25.65
C ASP A 301 3.11 10.71 -25.11
N ILE A 302 2.79 11.32 -23.96
CA ILE A 302 1.43 11.39 -23.44
C ILE A 302 0.70 12.49 -24.24
N PRO A 303 -0.46 12.23 -24.85
CA PRO A 303 -1.21 13.26 -25.53
C PRO A 303 -1.62 14.36 -24.54
N ARG A 304 -1.33 15.61 -24.89
CA ARG A 304 -1.82 16.78 -24.13
C ARG A 304 -3.33 16.89 -24.32
N PRO A 305 -4.08 17.32 -23.29
CA PRO A 305 -5.50 17.58 -23.43
C PRO A 305 -5.72 18.67 -24.48
N VAL A 306 -6.63 18.41 -25.41
CA VAL A 306 -7.14 19.42 -26.35
C VAL A 306 -8.03 20.36 -25.54
N THR A 307 -7.61 21.62 -25.44
CA THR A 307 -8.44 22.73 -24.94
C THR A 307 -9.54 23.08 -25.91
#